data_AF-A0A8T2IB69-F1
#
_entry.id   AF-A0A8T2IB69-F1
#
_cell.length_a   1.000
_cell.length_b   1.000
_cell.length_c   1.000
_cell.angle_alpha   90.00
_cell.angle_beta   90.00
_cell.angle_gamma   90.00
#
_symmetry.space_group_name_H-M   'P 1'
#
loop_
_entity.id
_entity.type
_entity.pdbx_description
1 polymer ?
#
loop_
_entity_poly.entity_id
_entity_poly.type
_entity_poly.pdbx_seq_one_letter_code
_entity_poly.pdbx_strand_id
1 'polypeptide(L)'
;NAYVNINRIMSVASRLVDAGHYASQQIKQISGQLDQEWKSFAAALDERSTILAMSAVFHQKAEQFLSGVDTWCKLCSDGGVPTEMQGLEIAIHHHQTLYEEVTQAYTEVSQDGKALLDGLQRPVSPGNSESLTATANYSKAVHQVLDVVHEILHHQRRLESIWQHRKVRLHQRLQLCVFQQDVQQV
;
A
#
# COMPACT_ATOMS: atom_id res chain seq x y z
N ASN A 1 14.61 -29.20 6.51
CA ASN A 1 14.16 -28.24 5.47
C ASN A 1 13.39 -29.04 4.42
N ALA A 2 12.10 -28.74 4.21
CA ALA A 2 11.20 -29.54 3.37
C ALA A 2 11.63 -29.60 1.89
N TYR A 3 12.16 -28.49 1.36
CA TYR A 3 12.66 -28.41 -0.02
C TYR A 3 13.81 -29.40 -0.28
N VAL A 4 14.75 -29.48 0.66
CA VAL A 4 15.90 -30.41 0.59
C VAL A 4 15.44 -31.87 0.63
N ASN A 5 14.43 -32.17 1.45
CA ASN A 5 13.88 -33.52 1.56
C ASN A 5 13.17 -33.96 0.27
N ILE A 6 12.38 -33.08 -0.34
CA ILE A 6 11.66 -33.37 -1.59
C ILE A 6 12.64 -33.59 -2.74
N ASN A 7 13.64 -32.72 -2.90
CA ASN A 7 14.68 -32.91 -3.91
C ASN A 7 15.43 -34.24 -3.74
N ARG A 8 15.69 -34.65 -2.49
CA ARG A 8 16.31 -35.94 -2.21
C ARG A 8 15.41 -37.11 -2.60
N ILE A 9 14.11 -37.06 -2.26
CA ILE A 9 13.13 -38.09 -2.64
C ILE A 9 13.04 -38.18 -4.17
N MET A 10 12.94 -37.05 -4.87
CA MET A 10 12.90 -36.99 -6.33
C MET A 10 14.16 -37.58 -6.97
N SER A 11 15.35 -37.27 -6.43
CA SER A 11 16.61 -37.84 -6.90
C SER A 11 16.66 -39.37 -6.73
N VAL A 12 16.21 -39.89 -5.58
CA VAL A 12 16.15 -41.34 -5.34
C VAL A 12 15.12 -42.01 -6.26
N ALA A 13 13.95 -41.40 -6.45
CA ALA A 13 12.91 -41.89 -7.36
C ALA A 13 13.40 -41.99 -8.80
N SER A 14 14.09 -40.95 -9.30
CA SER A 14 14.71 -40.96 -10.64
C SER A 14 15.71 -42.11 -10.77
N ARG A 15 16.62 -42.27 -9.79
CA ARG A 15 17.62 -43.35 -9.83
C ARG A 15 17.00 -44.75 -9.85
N LEU A 16 15.93 -44.99 -9.09
CA LEU A 16 15.23 -46.28 -9.09
C LEU A 16 14.55 -46.54 -10.44
N VAL A 17 14.00 -45.49 -11.04
CA VAL A 17 13.40 -45.54 -12.37
C VAL A 17 14.45 -45.84 -13.44
N ASP A 18 15.57 -45.13 -13.42
CA ASP A 18 16.66 -45.27 -14.39
C ASP A 18 17.34 -46.65 -14.30
N ALA A 19 17.37 -47.24 -13.10
CA ALA A 19 17.85 -48.59 -12.85
C ALA A 19 16.87 -49.71 -13.26
N GLY A 20 15.69 -49.38 -13.81
CA GLY A 20 14.70 -50.36 -14.27
C GLY A 20 13.98 -51.10 -13.14
N HIS A 21 13.80 -50.46 -11.98
CA HIS A 21 13.12 -51.06 -10.83
C HIS A 21 11.71 -51.58 -11.22
N TYR A 22 11.29 -52.73 -10.68
CA TYR A 22 10.02 -53.40 -11.06
C TYR A 22 8.78 -52.52 -10.86
N ALA A 23 8.81 -51.62 -9.89
CA ALA A 23 7.74 -50.65 -9.60
C ALA A 23 7.95 -49.26 -10.27
N SER A 24 8.83 -49.15 -11.26
CA SER A 24 9.22 -47.87 -11.88
C SER A 24 8.04 -47.01 -12.36
N GLN A 25 6.98 -47.63 -12.92
CA GLN A 25 5.78 -46.90 -13.35
C GLN A 25 5.05 -46.24 -12.18
N GLN A 26 4.88 -46.97 -11.07
CA GLN A 26 4.26 -46.44 -9.85
C GLN A 26 5.13 -45.36 -9.20
N ILE A 27 6.45 -45.58 -9.15
CA ILE A 27 7.42 -44.59 -8.63
C ILE A 27 7.31 -43.29 -9.43
N LYS A 28 7.32 -43.35 -10.78
CA LYS A 28 7.15 -42.17 -11.65
C LYS A 28 5.85 -41.42 -11.35
N GLN A 29 4.74 -42.14 -11.23
CA GLN A 29 3.43 -41.54 -10.98
C GLN A 29 3.41 -40.80 -9.63
N ILE A 30 3.84 -41.47 -8.55
CA ILE A 30 3.83 -40.89 -7.20
C ILE A 30 4.83 -39.72 -7.11
N SER A 31 6.04 -39.87 -7.65
CA SER A 31 7.02 -38.78 -7.63
C SER A 31 6.56 -37.57 -8.44
N GLY A 32 5.91 -37.80 -9.58
CA GLY A 32 5.35 -36.72 -10.40
C GLY A 32 4.23 -35.97 -9.68
N GLN A 33 3.33 -36.71 -9.02
CA GLN A 33 2.27 -36.10 -8.21
C GLN A 33 2.86 -35.29 -7.04
N LEU A 34 3.82 -35.85 -6.31
CA LEU A 34 4.49 -35.16 -5.19
C LEU A 34 5.16 -33.85 -5.65
N ASP A 35 5.86 -33.86 -6.79
CA ASP A 35 6.49 -32.65 -7.34
C ASP A 35 5.45 -31.57 -7.72
N GLN A 36 4.35 -31.98 -8.35
CA GLN A 36 3.26 -31.08 -8.71
C GLN A 36 2.58 -30.47 -7.48
N GLU A 37 2.24 -31.29 -6.49
CA GLU A 37 1.64 -30.84 -5.23
C GLU A 37 2.57 -29.90 -4.46
N TRP A 38 3.87 -30.23 -4.40
CA TRP A 38 4.85 -29.39 -3.74
C TRP A 38 5.01 -28.03 -4.41
N LYS A 39 5.09 -27.98 -5.74
CA LYS A 39 5.17 -26.71 -6.49
C LYS A 39 3.94 -25.85 -6.25
N SER A 40 2.76 -26.47 -6.27
CA SER A 40 1.49 -25.79 -6.00
C SER A 40 1.43 -25.24 -4.57
N PHE A 41 1.87 -26.02 -3.59
CA PHE A 41 1.99 -25.59 -2.19
C PHE A 41 2.99 -24.44 -2.02
N ALA A 42 4.17 -24.54 -2.62
CA ALA A 42 5.20 -23.51 -2.53
C ALA A 42 4.71 -22.18 -3.14
N ALA A 43 4.05 -22.23 -4.30
CA ALA A 43 3.47 -21.04 -4.93
C ALA A 43 2.37 -20.39 -4.06
N ALA A 44 1.48 -21.21 -3.49
CA ALA A 44 0.43 -20.74 -2.60
C ALA A 44 1.00 -20.08 -1.32
N LEU A 45 2.07 -20.65 -0.76
CA LEU A 45 2.74 -20.10 0.42
C LEU A 45 3.42 -18.78 0.10
N ASP A 46 4.08 -18.68 -1.05
CA ASP A 46 4.75 -17.46 -1.51
C ASP A 46 3.76 -16.31 -1.76
N GLU A 47 2.64 -16.61 -2.42
CA GLU A 47 1.55 -15.65 -2.63
C GLU A 47 1.00 -15.12 -1.31
N ARG A 48 0.72 -16.03 -0.36
CA ARG A 48 0.18 -15.64 0.96
C ARG A 48 1.20 -14.83 1.77
N SER A 49 2.48 -15.18 1.68
CA SER A 49 3.56 -14.44 2.33
C SER A 49 3.68 -13.03 1.76
N THR A 50 3.53 -12.88 0.44
CA THR A 50 3.52 -11.59 -0.25
C THR A 50 2.34 -10.73 0.23
N ILE A 51 1.12 -11.28 0.27
CA ILE A 51 -0.06 -10.57 0.77
C ILE A 51 0.14 -10.11 2.23
N LEU A 52 0.70 -10.98 3.08
CA LEU A 52 0.98 -10.63 4.48
C LEU A 52 2.02 -9.51 4.60
N ALA A 53 3.08 -9.54 3.78
CA ALA A 53 4.08 -8.47 3.74
C ALA A 53 3.46 -7.14 3.30
N MET A 54 2.63 -7.16 2.24
CA MET A 54 1.90 -5.97 1.77
C MET A 54 0.95 -5.44 2.84
N SER A 55 0.25 -6.34 3.55
CA SER A 55 -0.63 -5.99 4.67
C SER A 55 0.13 -5.30 5.79
N ALA A 56 1.30 -5.81 6.18
CA ALA A 56 2.12 -5.22 7.23
C ALA A 56 2.57 -3.79 6.85
N VAL A 57 3.06 -3.61 5.61
CA VAL A 57 3.49 -2.30 5.11
C VAL A 57 2.33 -1.30 5.07
N PHE A 58 1.19 -1.70 4.51
CA PHE A 58 0.00 -0.86 4.44
C PHE A 58 -0.46 -0.39 5.82
N HIS A 59 -0.62 -1.31 6.77
CA HIS A 59 -1.09 -0.97 8.11
C HIS A 59 -0.09 -0.10 8.87
N GLN A 60 1.21 -0.33 8.72
CA GLN A 60 2.24 0.52 9.30
C GLN A 60 2.14 1.96 8.79
N LYS A 61 2.01 2.14 7.47
CA LYS A 61 1.87 3.48 6.89
C LYS A 61 0.52 4.13 7.20
N ALA A 62 -0.55 3.35 7.29
CA ALA A 62 -1.86 3.83 7.73
C ALA A 62 -1.79 4.40 9.14
N GLU A 63 -1.16 3.69 10.08
CA GLU A 63 -0.96 4.17 11.45
C GLU A 63 -0.11 5.46 11.50
N GLN A 64 0.95 5.53 10.70
CA GLN A 64 1.77 6.75 10.56
C GLN A 64 0.96 7.93 10.01
N PHE A 65 0.17 7.71 8.96
CA PHE A 65 -0.69 8.74 8.39
C PHE A 65 -1.71 9.24 9.41
N LEU A 66 -2.46 8.32 10.04
CA LEU A 66 -3.54 8.64 10.98
C LEU A 66 -3.01 9.36 12.23
N SER A 67 -1.86 8.95 12.76
CA SER A 67 -1.22 9.64 13.89
C SER A 67 -0.72 11.05 13.53
N GLY A 68 -0.39 11.31 12.25
CA GLY A 68 -0.02 12.62 11.74
C GLY A 68 -1.18 13.61 11.56
N VAL A 69 -2.40 13.11 11.35
CA VAL A 69 -3.57 13.93 10.96
C VAL A 69 -3.83 15.12 11.89
N ASP A 70 -3.83 14.90 13.20
CA ASP A 70 -4.14 15.97 14.16
C ASP A 70 -3.04 17.02 14.22
N THR A 71 -1.78 16.61 14.04
CA THR A 71 -0.64 17.52 13.96
C THR A 71 -0.72 18.37 12.70
N TRP A 72 -0.95 17.77 11.54
CA TRP A 72 -1.13 18.51 10.29
C TRP A 72 -2.35 19.43 10.33
N CYS A 73 -3.47 19.00 10.93
CA CYS A 73 -4.65 19.86 11.12
C CYS A 73 -4.30 21.13 11.92
N LYS A 74 -3.49 21.00 12.98
CA LYS A 74 -3.03 22.13 13.78
C LYS A 74 -2.10 23.04 12.98
N LEU A 75 -1.05 22.49 12.36
CA LEU A 75 -0.10 23.26 11.55
C LEU A 75 -0.79 23.99 10.38
N CYS A 76 -1.76 23.35 9.72
CA CYS A 76 -2.60 23.96 8.70
C CYS A 76 -3.48 25.09 9.24
N SER A 77 -3.84 25.11 10.52
CA SER A 77 -4.76 26.11 11.08
C SER A 77 -4.06 27.22 11.89
N ASP A 78 -2.83 26.97 12.36
CA ASP A 78 -2.15 27.79 13.37
C ASP A 78 -1.37 28.98 12.79
N GLY A 79 -1.17 30.04 13.57
CA GLY A 79 -0.32 31.18 13.21
C GLY A 79 -0.99 32.35 12.48
N GLY A 80 -2.31 32.35 12.32
CA GLY A 80 -3.04 33.48 11.73
C GLY A 80 -2.63 33.80 10.28
N VAL A 81 -3.00 34.99 9.79
CA VAL A 81 -2.57 35.50 8.49
C VAL A 81 -1.64 36.69 8.73
N PRO A 82 -0.34 36.58 8.42
CA PRO A 82 0.61 37.68 8.65
C PRO A 82 0.22 38.94 7.89
N THR A 83 0.46 40.09 8.50
CA THR A 83 0.20 41.40 7.88
C THR A 83 1.37 41.92 7.06
N GLU A 84 2.60 41.55 7.44
CA GLU A 84 3.85 41.94 6.80
C GLU A 84 4.17 41.04 5.60
N MET A 85 4.70 41.62 4.52
CA MET A 85 5.00 40.91 3.26
C MET A 85 5.93 39.72 3.49
N GLN A 86 7.04 39.93 4.21
CA GLN A 86 8.02 38.88 4.49
C GLN A 86 7.40 37.73 5.29
N GLY A 87 6.62 38.04 6.34
CA GLY A 87 5.92 37.03 7.12
C GLY A 87 4.90 36.24 6.28
N LEU A 88 4.24 36.90 5.33
CA LEU A 88 3.27 36.28 4.45
C LEU A 88 3.91 35.33 3.44
N GLU A 89 5.03 35.71 2.83
CA GLU A 89 5.81 34.84 1.95
C GLU A 89 6.30 33.58 2.68
N ILE A 90 6.81 33.75 3.91
CA ILE A 90 7.21 32.65 4.78
C ILE A 90 6.01 31.74 5.08
N ALA A 91 4.84 32.30 5.39
CA ALA A 91 3.64 31.51 5.67
C ALA A 91 3.10 30.77 4.44
N ILE A 92 3.19 31.35 3.25
CA ILE A 92 2.82 30.69 1.98
C ILE A 92 3.79 29.55 1.68
N HIS A 93 5.09 29.74 1.88
CA HIS A 93 6.07 28.68 1.67
C HIS A 93 5.88 27.51 2.66
N HIS A 94 5.76 27.80 3.97
CA HIS A 94 5.48 26.78 4.98
C HIS A 94 4.16 26.05 4.73
N HIS A 95 3.13 26.79 4.29
CA HIS A 95 1.90 26.19 3.80
C HIS A 95 2.30 25.21 2.70
N GLN A 96 2.75 25.66 1.53
CA GLN A 96 3.14 24.82 0.37
C GLN A 96 3.88 23.51 0.76
N THR A 97 4.94 23.60 1.55
CA THR A 97 5.72 22.44 2.02
C THR A 97 4.87 21.42 2.78
N LEU A 98 4.00 21.87 3.68
CA LEU A 98 3.13 20.99 4.46
C LEU A 98 2.14 20.22 3.58
N TYR A 99 1.65 20.80 2.48
CA TYR A 99 0.79 20.04 1.54
C TYR A 99 1.55 19.02 0.75
N GLU A 100 2.77 19.32 0.34
CA GLU A 100 3.61 18.35 -0.36
C GLU A 100 3.90 17.15 0.55
N GLU A 101 4.21 17.39 1.83
CA GLU A 101 4.38 16.33 2.84
C GLU A 101 3.12 15.47 3.02
N VAL A 102 1.96 16.10 3.27
CA VAL A 102 0.69 15.38 3.47
C VAL A 102 0.27 14.62 2.22
N THR A 103 0.42 15.23 1.04
CA THR A 103 0.07 14.61 -0.25
C THR A 103 0.97 13.42 -0.54
N GLN A 104 2.25 13.52 -0.22
CA GLN A 104 3.18 12.40 -0.36
C GLN A 104 2.78 11.24 0.55
N ALA A 105 2.56 11.51 1.84
CA ALA A 105 2.13 10.49 2.81
C ALA A 105 0.82 9.80 2.39
N TYR A 106 -0.18 10.58 1.95
CA TYR A 106 -1.44 10.06 1.44
C TYR A 106 -1.27 9.21 0.17
N THR A 107 -0.43 9.66 -0.77
CA THR A 107 -0.18 8.95 -2.03
C THR A 107 0.45 7.59 -1.76
N GLU A 108 1.45 7.53 -0.90
CA GLU A 108 2.13 6.28 -0.55
C GLU A 108 1.18 5.27 0.10
N VAL A 109 0.45 5.67 1.15
CA VAL A 109 -0.48 4.74 1.83
C VAL A 109 -1.63 4.30 0.92
N SER A 110 -2.10 5.17 0.03
CA SER A 110 -3.14 4.83 -0.95
C SER A 110 -2.66 3.83 -1.99
N GLN A 111 -1.41 3.96 -2.46
CA GLN A 111 -0.79 3.01 -3.39
C GLN A 111 -0.62 1.64 -2.74
N ASP A 112 -0.14 1.58 -1.50
CA ASP A 112 0.01 0.33 -0.76
C ASP A 112 -1.35 -0.33 -0.46
N GLY A 113 -2.37 0.45 -0.11
CA GLY A 113 -3.74 -0.04 0.09
C GLY A 113 -4.34 -0.60 -1.21
N LYS A 114 -4.14 0.09 -2.33
CA LYS A 114 -4.58 -0.40 -3.65
C LYS A 114 -3.87 -1.71 -4.02
N ALA A 115 -2.54 -1.76 -3.88
CA ALA A 115 -1.78 -2.97 -4.19
C ALA A 115 -2.24 -4.15 -3.34
N LEU A 116 -2.49 -3.93 -2.04
CA LEU A 116 -3.00 -4.96 -1.14
C LEU A 116 -4.39 -5.45 -1.57
N LEU A 117 -5.31 -4.54 -1.91
CA LEU A 117 -6.64 -4.90 -2.42
C LEU A 117 -6.56 -5.69 -3.73
N ASP A 118 -5.71 -5.27 -4.67
CA ASP A 118 -5.46 -6.00 -5.92
C ASP A 118 -4.92 -7.43 -5.63
N GLY A 119 -4.09 -7.58 -4.59
CA GLY A 119 -3.61 -8.88 -4.12
C GLY A 119 -4.70 -9.75 -3.50
N LEU A 120 -5.54 -9.18 -2.64
CA LEU A 120 -6.61 -9.89 -1.93
C LEU A 120 -7.80 -10.25 -2.82
N GLN A 121 -8.06 -9.46 -3.88
CA GLN A 121 -9.21 -9.59 -4.76
C GLN A 121 -8.87 -10.21 -6.12
N ARG A 122 -7.65 -10.73 -6.29
CA ARG A 122 -7.19 -11.30 -7.55
C ARG A 122 -8.18 -12.36 -8.07
N PRO A 123 -8.74 -12.19 -9.28
CA PRO A 123 -9.73 -13.13 -9.81
C PRO A 123 -9.13 -14.54 -9.98
N VAL A 124 -9.95 -15.56 -9.72
CA VAL A 124 -9.62 -16.93 -10.07
C VAL A 124 -9.78 -17.09 -11.58
N SER A 125 -8.68 -17.02 -12.32
CA SER A 125 -8.67 -17.37 -13.76
C SER A 125 -8.81 -18.88 -13.95
N PRO A 126 -9.37 -19.37 -15.08
CA PRO A 126 -9.52 -20.81 -15.34
C PRO A 126 -8.23 -21.63 -15.22
N GLY A 127 -7.07 -21.01 -15.50
CA GLY A 127 -5.75 -21.64 -15.34
C GLY A 127 -5.19 -21.64 -13.90
N ASN A 128 -5.81 -20.87 -13.00
CA ASN A 128 -5.45 -20.80 -11.57
C ASN A 128 -6.51 -21.42 -10.66
N SER A 129 -7.60 -21.98 -11.21
CA SER A 129 -8.68 -22.62 -10.44
C SER A 129 -8.22 -23.82 -9.60
N GLU A 130 -7.10 -24.44 -9.98
CA GLU A 130 -6.45 -25.52 -9.21
C GLU A 130 -5.45 -25.00 -8.17
N SER A 131 -5.22 -23.68 -8.10
CA SER A 131 -4.35 -23.08 -7.09
C SER A 131 -4.95 -23.27 -5.70
N LEU A 132 -4.13 -23.67 -4.73
CA LEU A 132 -4.55 -23.84 -3.34
C LEU A 132 -5.06 -22.53 -2.71
N THR A 133 -4.67 -21.38 -3.26
CA THR A 133 -5.14 -20.05 -2.85
C THR A 133 -6.42 -19.59 -3.55
N ALA A 134 -6.83 -20.23 -4.65
CA ALA A 134 -8.01 -19.83 -5.41
C ALA A 134 -9.33 -19.97 -4.63
N THR A 135 -9.36 -20.86 -3.64
CA THR A 135 -10.53 -21.08 -2.77
C THR A 135 -10.47 -20.25 -1.47
N ALA A 136 -9.39 -19.51 -1.25
CA ALA A 136 -9.23 -18.71 -0.04
C ALA A 136 -10.20 -17.51 -0.07
N ASN A 137 -11.13 -17.49 0.89
CA ASN A 137 -12.08 -16.40 1.03
C ASN A 137 -11.46 -15.24 1.82
N TYR A 138 -10.97 -14.23 1.11
CA TYR A 138 -10.41 -13.01 1.70
C TYR A 138 -11.43 -11.90 1.93
N SER A 139 -12.73 -12.14 1.75
CA SER A 139 -13.77 -11.10 1.88
C SER A 139 -13.65 -10.29 3.17
N LYS A 140 -13.47 -10.94 4.33
CA LYS A 140 -13.30 -10.21 5.60
C LYS A 140 -12.08 -9.28 5.59
N ALA A 141 -10.94 -9.75 5.10
CA ALA A 141 -9.72 -8.93 5.02
C ALA A 141 -9.91 -7.75 4.06
N VAL A 142 -10.56 -7.97 2.92
CA VAL A 142 -10.91 -6.90 1.96
C VAL A 142 -11.75 -5.82 2.63
N HIS A 143 -12.80 -6.18 3.38
CA HIS A 143 -13.62 -5.20 4.09
C HIS A 143 -12.81 -4.42 5.13
N GLN A 144 -11.97 -5.09 5.92
CA GLN A 144 -11.12 -4.43 6.91
C GLN A 144 -10.12 -3.45 6.28
N VAL A 145 -9.52 -3.81 5.14
CA VAL A 145 -8.62 -2.92 4.40
C VAL A 145 -9.40 -1.72 3.82
N LEU A 146 -10.58 -1.96 3.26
CA LEU A 146 -11.45 -0.88 2.76
C LEU A 146 -11.87 0.10 3.85
N ASP A 147 -12.19 -0.38 5.05
CA ASP A 147 -12.54 0.48 6.19
C ASP A 147 -11.40 1.47 6.50
N VAL A 148 -10.15 0.97 6.56
CA VAL A 148 -8.96 1.80 6.79
C VAL A 148 -8.72 2.77 5.62
N VAL A 149 -8.85 2.30 4.38
CA VAL A 149 -8.72 3.17 3.19
C VAL A 149 -9.75 4.31 3.22
N HIS A 150 -11.00 4.01 3.60
CA HIS A 150 -12.04 5.02 3.73
C HIS A 150 -11.78 6.01 4.86
N GLU A 151 -11.26 5.53 5.99
CA GLU A 151 -10.86 6.39 7.12
C GLU A 151 -9.75 7.36 6.69
N ILE A 152 -8.69 6.86 6.04
CA ILE A 152 -7.60 7.68 5.49
C ILE A 152 -8.14 8.72 4.50
N LEU A 153 -9.00 8.30 3.56
CA LEU A 153 -9.62 9.19 2.56
C LEU A 153 -10.48 10.27 3.23
N HIS A 154 -11.20 9.93 4.29
CA HIS A 154 -11.99 10.88 5.05
C HIS A 154 -11.10 11.96 5.69
N HIS A 155 -10.02 11.55 6.35
CA HIS A 155 -9.08 12.49 6.97
C HIS A 155 -8.34 13.35 5.92
N GLN A 156 -7.97 12.78 4.78
CA GLN A 156 -7.36 13.51 3.68
C GLN A 156 -8.29 14.63 3.17
N ARG A 157 -9.58 14.33 2.94
CA ARG A 157 -10.56 15.36 2.53
C ARG A 157 -10.73 16.45 3.58
N ARG A 158 -10.68 16.10 4.87
CA ARG A 158 -10.71 17.07 5.97
C ARG A 158 -9.51 18.01 5.91
N LEU A 159 -8.30 17.45 5.77
CA LEU A 159 -7.06 18.22 5.65
C LEU A 159 -7.09 19.13 4.43
N GLU A 160 -7.55 18.63 3.28
CA GLU A 160 -7.68 19.40 2.05
C GLU A 160 -8.65 20.58 2.23
N SER A 161 -9.77 20.40 2.93
CA SER A 161 -10.71 21.49 3.23
C SER A 161 -10.06 22.60 4.06
N ILE A 162 -9.38 22.24 5.15
CA ILE A 162 -8.67 23.19 6.02
C ILE A 162 -7.58 23.93 5.22
N TRP A 163 -6.83 23.16 4.42
CA TRP A 163 -5.78 23.65 3.57
C TRP A 163 -6.27 24.70 2.56
N GLN A 164 -7.34 24.39 1.82
CA GLN A 164 -7.91 25.31 0.83
C GLN A 164 -8.37 26.61 1.48
N HIS A 165 -9.01 26.51 2.65
CA HIS A 165 -9.44 27.69 3.40
C HIS A 165 -8.24 28.60 3.77
N ARG A 166 -7.14 28.02 4.26
CA ARG A 166 -5.91 28.79 4.54
C ARG A 166 -5.28 29.38 3.28
N LYS A 167 -5.22 28.58 2.20
CA LYS A 167 -4.66 29.02 0.91
C LYS A 167 -5.32 30.29 0.44
N VAL A 168 -6.66 30.31 0.40
CA VAL A 168 -7.45 31.46 -0.04
C VAL A 168 -7.11 32.70 0.80
N ARG A 169 -7.08 32.56 2.13
CA ARG A 169 -6.79 33.70 3.04
C ARG A 169 -5.39 34.28 2.85
N LEU A 170 -4.37 33.43 2.70
CA LEU A 170 -3.00 33.88 2.46
C LEU A 170 -2.88 34.63 1.12
N HIS A 171 -3.48 34.08 0.06
CA HIS A 171 -3.41 34.70 -1.27
C HIS A 171 -4.21 36.00 -1.37
N GLN A 172 -5.38 36.07 -0.72
CA GLN A 172 -6.14 37.32 -0.61
C GLN A 172 -5.32 38.41 0.11
N ARG A 173 -4.61 38.04 1.18
CA ARG A 173 -3.75 38.99 1.88
C ARG A 173 -2.58 39.46 1.00
N LEU A 174 -2.00 38.55 0.23
CA LEU A 174 -0.89 38.87 -0.67
C LEU A 174 -1.33 39.87 -1.73
N GLN A 175 -2.48 39.62 -2.36
CA GLN A 175 -3.08 40.54 -3.33
C GLN A 175 -3.34 41.93 -2.73
N LEU A 176 -3.84 42.01 -1.49
CA LEU A 176 -4.02 43.28 -0.79
C LEU A 176 -2.69 44.01 -0.54
N CYS A 177 -1.64 43.29 -0.11
CA CYS A 177 -0.33 43.88 0.13
C CYS A 177 0.29 44.43 -1.18
N VAL A 178 0.21 43.69 -2.28
CA VAL A 178 0.69 44.13 -3.60
C VAL A 178 -0.09 45.36 -4.05
N PHE A 179 -1.42 45.34 -3.96
CA PHE A 179 -2.25 46.50 -4.33
C PHE A 179 -1.89 47.75 -3.51
N GLN A 180 -1.64 47.61 -2.21
CA GLN A 180 -1.23 48.73 -1.35
C GLN A 180 0.13 49.31 -1.74
N GLN A 181 1.07 48.46 -2.17
CA GLN A 181 2.37 48.92 -2.67
C GLN A 181 2.22 49.65 -4.01
N ASP A 182 1.39 49.12 -4.93
CA ASP A 182 1.14 49.73 -6.23
C ASP A 182 0.53 51.13 -6.09
N VAL A 183 -0.46 51.29 -5.20
CA VAL A 183 -1.08 52.59 -4.92
C VAL A 183 -0.10 53.60 -4.31
N GLN A 184 0.90 53.15 -3.55
CA GLN A 184 1.92 54.04 -2.99
C GLN A 184 2.97 54.50 -4.02
N GLN A 185 3.05 53.84 -5.17
CA GLN A 185 4.03 54.14 -6.23
C GLN A 185 3.48 55.08 -7.34
N VAL A 186 2.19 55.43 -7.30
CA VAL A 186 1.49 56.31 -8.25
C VAL A 186 1.23 57.67 -7.63
#